data_AF-A0A1S9AQB8-F1
#
_entry.id   AF-A0A1S9AQB8-F1
#
_cell.length_a   1.000
_cell.length_b   1.000
_cell.length_c   1.000
_cell.angle_alpha   90.00
_cell.angle_beta   90.00
_cell.angle_gamma   90.00
#
_symmetry.space_group_name_H-M   'P 1'
#
loop_
_entity.id
_entity.type
_entity.pdbx_description
1 polymer ?
#
loop_
_entity_poly.entity_id
_entity_poly.type
_entity_poly.pdbx_seq_one_letter_code
_entity_poly.pdbx_strand_id
1 'polypeptide(L)'
;MTDDGRPWTPIGQNDAVTWPELAGLFRRQNVAAVEGHLVWLAAHGVTVLRLMLEYCQTENRYLERPVGRFQPNMVQFWDDLFGLCEKHGLRLLLTPYDTFWMWRRWGHHPYNQLQGGPCARRTQWLRCPATRQAIKSRLSFAAERWGGSGALFGWDLWNEIHPLHAGRSTAHFAEFIDDVGRHLQAEELRFHGRSHLQTVSVFGPTLAEHPELAEVIFRHPQLDFATTHFYDKATIDRPRNTVAPARRTAELVREALAHLSPARPFFDTEHGPIAAFRRRTLPEPFDDEYFRHMQWAHLAAGGAGGGLRWPYRHPHQLTPGMRAAQRSLADFCQLINWPRFRRRNLDTQVQLSTPAFAAFACGDERQAVVWLLRQDRRDRQRLVLKTAKPLPVQLMVPGLAAGAYHITLWDTQAGRPLGQLTAAVSAGELCLALPPVVADIALAIVRA
;
A
#
# COMPACT_ATOMS: atom_id res chain seq x y z
N MET A 1 6.18 -1.33 -13.94
CA MET A 1 7.44 -1.81 -14.53
C MET A 1 8.54 -0.86 -14.11
N THR A 2 9.76 -1.34 -13.95
CA THR A 2 10.96 -0.50 -13.75
C THR A 2 11.47 0.06 -15.08
N ASP A 3 12.41 1.01 -15.03
CA ASP A 3 13.00 1.66 -16.20
C ASP A 3 13.67 0.67 -17.18
N ASP A 4 14.15 -0.48 -16.67
CA ASP A 4 14.71 -1.59 -17.46
C ASP A 4 13.66 -2.60 -17.95
N GLY A 5 12.37 -2.29 -17.78
CA GLY A 5 11.25 -3.09 -18.26
C GLY A 5 10.89 -4.30 -17.39
N ARG A 6 11.55 -4.53 -16.25
CA ARG A 6 11.21 -5.64 -15.36
C ARG A 6 9.88 -5.41 -14.62
N PRO A 7 9.12 -6.48 -14.33
CA PRO A 7 7.97 -6.39 -13.44
C PRO A 7 8.44 -6.02 -12.04
N TRP A 8 7.67 -5.15 -11.39
CA TRP A 8 7.87 -4.77 -10.00
C TRP A 8 6.51 -4.56 -9.36
N THR A 9 6.33 -5.12 -8.16
CA THR A 9 5.07 -5.10 -7.43
C THR A 9 5.32 -4.50 -6.05
N PRO A 10 4.51 -3.52 -5.58
CA PRO A 10 4.68 -2.95 -4.25
C PRO A 10 4.22 -3.94 -3.18
N ILE A 11 5.18 -4.52 -2.45
CA ILE A 11 4.94 -5.41 -1.31
C ILE A 11 5.72 -4.83 -0.14
N GLY A 12 5.04 -4.45 0.93
CA GLY A 12 5.73 -3.69 1.95
C GLY A 12 4.90 -3.32 3.16
N GLN A 13 5.36 -2.26 3.82
CA GLN A 13 4.74 -1.73 5.03
C GLN A 13 4.94 -0.21 5.15
N ASN A 14 4.20 0.37 6.10
CA ASN A 14 4.55 1.68 6.66
C ASN A 14 5.64 1.52 7.74
N ASP A 15 6.57 2.46 7.77
CA ASP A 15 7.61 2.55 8.80
C ASP A 15 7.84 4.02 9.20
N ALA A 16 8.64 4.25 10.25
CA ALA A 16 8.98 5.61 10.67
C ALA A 16 10.41 5.74 11.17
N VAL A 17 10.99 6.93 10.95
CA VAL A 17 12.35 7.30 11.36
C VAL A 17 12.63 7.20 12.87
N THR A 18 11.58 7.04 13.68
CA THR A 18 11.66 6.86 15.14
C THR A 18 11.37 5.45 15.63
N TRP A 19 10.91 4.56 14.76
CA TRP A 19 10.53 3.21 15.16
C TRP A 19 11.76 2.31 15.28
N PRO A 20 11.70 1.25 16.11
CA PRO A 20 12.91 0.53 16.54
C PRO A 20 13.80 0.04 15.39
N GLU A 21 13.19 -0.42 14.31
CA GLU A 21 13.89 -1.02 13.17
C GLU A 21 14.73 -0.02 12.36
N LEU A 22 14.41 1.27 12.43
CA LEU A 22 15.11 2.34 11.70
C LEU A 22 15.77 3.38 12.61
N ALA A 23 15.36 3.48 13.88
CA ALA A 23 15.81 4.51 14.81
C ALA A 23 17.34 4.56 14.97
N GLY A 24 18.02 3.42 14.78
CA GLY A 24 19.48 3.29 14.82
C GLY A 24 20.23 4.12 13.77
N LEU A 25 19.59 4.56 12.68
CA LEU A 25 20.22 5.44 11.69
C LEU A 25 20.39 6.88 12.19
N PHE A 26 19.56 7.33 13.14
CA PHE A 26 19.65 8.71 13.62
C PHE A 26 20.96 8.90 14.38
N ARG A 27 21.84 9.79 13.89
CA ARG A 27 23.21 9.97 14.40
C ARG A 27 24.04 8.69 14.33
N ARG A 28 23.71 7.77 13.41
CA ARG A 28 24.43 6.51 13.17
C ARG A 28 24.64 5.67 14.44
N GLN A 29 23.67 5.67 15.35
CA GLN A 29 23.75 4.93 16.61
C GLN A 29 23.96 3.42 16.40
N ASN A 30 23.31 2.84 15.38
CA ASN A 30 23.46 1.44 15.03
C ASN A 30 23.06 1.17 13.57
N VAL A 31 23.92 1.56 12.62
CA VAL A 31 23.68 1.37 11.18
C VAL A 31 23.63 -0.12 10.81
N ALA A 32 24.47 -0.96 11.43
CA ALA A 32 24.54 -2.38 11.11
C ALA A 32 23.25 -3.14 11.44
N ALA A 33 22.59 -2.81 12.56
CA ALA A 33 21.29 -3.42 12.89
C ALA A 33 20.21 -3.03 11.87
N VAL A 34 20.20 -1.76 11.44
CA VAL A 34 19.24 -1.28 10.43
C VAL A 34 19.51 -1.95 9.08
N GLU A 35 20.77 -2.06 8.67
CA GLU A 35 21.13 -2.79 7.45
C GLU A 35 20.70 -4.26 7.52
N GLY A 36 20.97 -4.93 8.65
CA GLY A 36 20.53 -6.31 8.87
C GLY A 36 19.01 -6.47 8.77
N HIS A 37 18.25 -5.50 9.29
CA HIS A 37 16.80 -5.46 9.14
C HIS A 37 16.39 -5.32 7.66
N LEU A 38 16.96 -4.37 6.92
CA LEU A 38 16.65 -4.15 5.51
C LEU A 38 16.98 -5.38 4.64
N VAL A 39 18.10 -6.06 4.89
CA VAL A 39 18.44 -7.34 4.25
C VAL A 39 17.37 -8.39 4.54
N TRP A 40 16.95 -8.49 5.80
CA TRP A 40 15.91 -9.42 6.20
C TRP A 40 14.56 -9.11 5.53
N LEU A 41 14.19 -7.83 5.39
CA LEU A 41 13.00 -7.42 4.64
C LEU A 41 13.05 -7.88 3.18
N ALA A 42 14.15 -7.60 2.49
CA ALA A 42 14.34 -8.01 1.10
C ALA A 42 14.25 -9.53 0.93
N ALA A 43 14.85 -10.30 1.85
CA ALA A 43 14.77 -11.77 1.86
C ALA A 43 13.33 -12.29 2.08
N HIS A 44 12.44 -11.48 2.66
CA HIS A 44 11.02 -11.79 2.85
C HIS A 44 10.10 -11.15 1.80
N GLY A 45 10.66 -10.79 0.63
CA GLY A 45 9.88 -10.33 -0.52
C GLY A 45 9.33 -8.90 -0.38
N VAL A 46 9.81 -8.14 0.61
CA VAL A 46 9.50 -6.71 0.69
C VAL A 46 10.26 -5.97 -0.41
N THR A 47 9.54 -5.11 -1.12
CA THR A 47 10.05 -4.31 -2.23
C THR A 47 9.96 -2.80 -1.96
N VAL A 48 9.08 -2.37 -1.06
CA VAL A 48 8.84 -0.95 -0.77
C VAL A 48 8.60 -0.70 0.72
N LEU A 49 9.09 0.43 1.21
CA LEU A 49 8.72 1.01 2.49
C LEU A 49 8.06 2.36 2.25
N ARG A 50 6.95 2.62 2.94
CA ARG A 50 6.37 3.97 3.00
C ARG A 50 6.80 4.65 4.28
N LEU A 51 7.35 5.85 4.15
CA LEU A 51 7.81 6.63 5.29
C LEU A 51 7.46 8.11 5.12
N MET A 52 7.19 8.75 6.25
CA MET A 52 7.19 10.21 6.32
C MET A 52 8.62 10.73 6.47
N LEU A 53 8.97 11.81 5.76
CA LEU A 53 10.27 12.49 5.84
C LEU A 53 10.62 12.97 7.26
N GLU A 54 9.61 13.14 8.10
CA GLU A 54 9.72 13.51 9.50
C GLU A 54 8.69 12.76 10.34
N TYR A 55 8.92 12.69 11.65
CA TYR A 55 7.96 12.12 12.59
C TYR A 55 7.73 13.10 13.75
N CYS A 56 6.62 13.83 13.67
CA CYS A 56 6.36 15.04 14.45
C CYS A 56 5.84 14.75 15.87
N GLN A 57 6.00 13.52 16.35
CA GLN A 57 5.63 13.15 17.72
C GLN A 57 6.48 13.92 18.76
N THR A 58 7.76 14.16 18.45
CA THR A 58 8.68 14.94 19.28
C THR A 58 9.46 15.96 18.46
N GLU A 59 10.08 16.89 19.16
CA GLU A 59 10.85 18.00 18.62
C GLU A 59 12.17 17.62 17.94
N ASN A 60 12.60 16.37 18.11
CA ASN A 60 13.94 15.91 17.75
C ASN A 60 14.03 15.27 16.35
N ARG A 61 12.91 15.23 15.62
CA ARG A 61 12.77 14.47 14.36
C ARG A 61 12.06 15.25 13.25
N TYR A 62 12.04 16.57 13.36
CA TYR A 62 11.66 17.45 12.26
C TYR A 62 12.74 17.44 11.18
N LEU A 63 12.34 17.39 9.91
CA LEU A 63 13.30 17.48 8.80
C LEU A 63 13.95 18.88 8.75
N GLU A 64 13.20 19.93 9.08
CA GLU A 64 13.67 21.32 9.12
C GLU A 64 13.22 22.02 10.41
N ARG A 65 14.08 22.86 10.99
CA ARG A 65 13.74 23.69 12.16
C ARG A 65 14.77 24.82 12.36
N PRO A 66 14.42 26.10 12.14
CA PRO A 66 13.15 26.61 11.62
C PRO A 66 12.91 26.17 10.15
N VAL A 67 11.77 26.58 9.58
CA VAL A 67 11.49 26.41 8.15
C VAL A 67 12.65 26.90 7.28
N GLY A 68 13.02 26.14 6.26
CA GLY A 68 14.15 26.42 5.38
C GLY A 68 15.52 26.02 5.94
N ARG A 69 15.61 25.55 7.20
CA ARG A 69 16.87 25.07 7.80
C ARG A 69 16.79 23.57 8.13
N PHE A 70 17.27 22.76 7.20
CA PHE A 70 17.30 21.31 7.31
C PHE A 70 18.23 20.83 8.45
N GLN A 71 17.75 19.86 9.23
CA GLN A 71 18.45 19.34 10.40
C GLN A 71 19.54 18.33 9.98
N PRO A 72 20.84 18.56 10.25
CA PRO A 72 21.91 17.72 9.73
C PRO A 72 21.78 16.23 10.08
N ASN A 73 21.31 15.91 11.29
CA ASN A 73 21.12 14.51 11.71
C ASN A 73 19.94 13.82 11.01
N MET A 74 18.91 14.57 10.61
CA MET A 74 17.81 14.03 9.80
C MET A 74 18.24 13.87 8.35
N VAL A 75 19.00 14.82 7.82
CA VAL A 75 19.57 14.71 6.47
C VAL A 75 20.49 13.48 6.38
N GLN A 76 21.41 13.31 7.34
CA GLN A 76 22.26 12.12 7.44
C GLN A 76 21.45 10.82 7.55
N PHE A 77 20.38 10.80 8.36
CA PHE A 77 19.51 9.62 8.47
C PHE A 77 19.01 9.20 7.09
N TRP A 78 18.51 10.16 6.31
CA TRP A 78 17.95 9.89 4.99
C TRP A 78 19.03 9.50 3.98
N ASP A 79 20.19 10.14 4.00
CA ASP A 79 21.32 9.74 3.13
C ASP A 79 21.71 8.29 3.34
N ASP A 80 21.85 7.88 4.61
CA ASP A 80 22.21 6.51 4.95
C ASP A 80 21.07 5.53 4.60
N LEU A 81 19.81 5.90 4.83
CA LEU A 81 18.65 5.05 4.48
C LEU A 81 18.54 4.85 2.97
N PHE A 82 18.68 5.91 2.17
CA PHE A 82 18.67 5.83 0.72
C PHE A 82 19.81 4.93 0.21
N GLY A 83 21.04 5.13 0.69
CA GLY A 83 22.18 4.30 0.31
C GLY A 83 22.00 2.82 0.66
N LEU A 84 21.43 2.52 1.84
CA LEU A 84 21.12 1.15 2.23
C LEU A 84 19.99 0.54 1.40
N CYS A 85 18.92 1.29 1.13
CA CYS A 85 17.81 0.81 0.29
C CYS A 85 18.27 0.53 -1.15
N GLU A 86 19.12 1.38 -1.72
CA GLU A 86 19.72 1.14 -3.05
C GLU A 86 20.55 -0.15 -3.05
N LYS A 87 21.44 -0.30 -2.07
CA LYS A 87 22.31 -1.47 -1.93
C LYS A 87 21.51 -2.78 -1.86
N HIS A 88 20.36 -2.78 -1.21
CA HIS A 88 19.54 -3.97 -0.95
C HIS A 88 18.30 -4.08 -1.83
N GLY A 89 18.17 -3.23 -2.85
CA GLY A 89 17.08 -3.31 -3.82
C GLY A 89 15.68 -2.95 -3.27
N LEU A 90 15.62 -2.27 -2.13
CA LEU A 90 14.38 -1.76 -1.56
C LEU A 90 14.02 -0.41 -2.18
N ARG A 91 12.73 -0.08 -2.16
CA ARG A 91 12.21 1.21 -2.62
C ARG A 91 11.53 2.00 -1.51
N LEU A 92 11.43 3.30 -1.70
CA LEU A 92 10.83 4.25 -0.77
C LEU A 92 9.65 4.98 -1.43
N LEU A 93 8.48 4.87 -0.83
CA LEU A 93 7.38 5.80 -1.04
C LEU A 93 7.51 6.90 0.02
N LEU A 94 7.87 8.11 -0.40
CA LEU A 94 8.12 9.20 0.53
C LEU A 94 6.92 10.13 0.64
N THR A 95 6.50 10.35 1.88
CA THR A 95 5.49 11.35 2.23
C THR A 95 6.16 12.50 2.96
N PRO A 96 6.00 13.77 2.55
CA PRO A 96 6.77 14.86 3.16
C PRO A 96 6.29 15.26 4.56
N TYR A 97 5.12 14.80 5.00
CA TYR A 97 4.48 15.21 6.25
C TYR A 97 3.81 14.06 6.99
N ASP A 98 4.00 14.02 8.30
CA ASP A 98 3.18 13.27 9.26
C ASP A 98 2.03 14.16 9.73
N THR A 99 0.92 14.16 8.98
CA THR A 99 -0.19 15.08 9.20
C THR A 99 -0.93 14.86 10.52
N PHE A 100 -0.90 13.64 11.07
CA PHE A 100 -1.50 13.32 12.36
C PHE A 100 -0.79 14.07 13.50
N TRP A 101 0.53 13.90 13.64
CA TRP A 101 1.28 14.58 14.70
C TRP A 101 1.47 16.06 14.40
N MET A 102 1.62 16.46 13.13
CA MET A 102 1.62 17.86 12.71
C MET A 102 0.33 18.57 13.14
N TRP A 103 -0.83 17.93 13.01
CA TRP A 103 -2.10 18.46 13.53
C TRP A 103 -2.07 18.56 15.05
N ARG A 104 -1.77 17.46 15.75
CA ARG A 104 -1.84 17.40 17.23
C ARG A 104 -0.85 18.31 17.92
N ARG A 105 0.36 18.47 17.37
CA ARG A 105 1.46 19.25 17.94
C ARG A 105 1.75 20.53 17.16
N TRP A 106 0.74 21.07 16.47
CA TRP A 106 0.88 22.29 15.65
C TRP A 106 1.58 23.45 16.36
N GLY A 107 1.36 23.62 17.67
CA GLY A 107 2.03 24.66 18.48
C GLY A 107 3.57 24.64 18.41
N HIS A 108 4.17 23.49 18.13
CA HIS A 108 5.62 23.28 18.07
C HIS A 108 6.12 23.06 16.64
N HIS A 109 5.23 22.94 15.66
CA HIS A 109 5.61 22.62 14.29
C HIS A 109 6.34 23.81 13.64
N PRO A 110 7.43 23.60 12.89
CA PRO A 110 8.19 24.66 12.23
C PRO A 110 7.37 25.57 11.30
N TYR A 111 6.24 25.09 10.79
CA TYR A 111 5.35 25.89 9.93
C TYR A 111 4.39 26.81 10.69
N ASN A 112 4.30 26.67 12.01
CA ASN A 112 3.48 27.55 12.82
C ASN A 112 4.15 28.92 12.95
N GLN A 113 3.40 29.99 12.73
CA GLN A 113 3.87 31.37 12.85
C GLN A 113 4.45 31.70 14.23
N LEU A 114 3.93 31.10 15.31
CA LEU A 114 4.49 31.24 16.66
C LEU A 114 5.87 30.59 16.81
N GLN A 115 6.27 29.72 15.89
CA GLN A 115 7.60 29.11 15.79
C GLN A 115 8.46 29.76 14.69
N GLY A 116 8.02 30.90 14.14
CA GLY A 116 8.69 31.60 13.03
C GLY A 116 8.33 31.07 11.64
N GLY A 117 7.32 30.20 11.52
CA GLY A 117 6.82 29.65 10.27
C GLY A 117 5.82 30.55 9.52
N PRO A 118 5.36 30.14 8.33
CA PRO A 118 4.49 30.95 7.48
C PRO A 118 3.00 30.92 7.86
N CYS A 119 2.54 29.94 8.64
CA CYS A 119 1.12 29.65 8.78
C CYS A 119 0.57 29.99 10.16
N ALA A 120 -0.46 30.83 10.22
CA ALA A 120 -1.11 31.21 11.48
C ALA A 120 -1.89 30.04 12.12
N ARG A 121 -2.57 29.22 11.29
CA ARG A 121 -3.49 28.17 11.76
C ARG A 121 -3.32 26.88 10.96
N ARG A 122 -3.30 25.72 11.62
CA ARG A 122 -3.26 24.40 10.96
C ARG A 122 -4.43 24.15 10.01
N THR A 123 -5.56 24.84 10.20
CA THR A 123 -6.72 24.74 9.31
C THR A 123 -6.53 25.45 7.96
N GLN A 124 -5.40 26.10 7.75
CA GLN A 124 -5.14 26.91 6.56
C GLN A 124 -3.87 26.48 5.83
N TRP A 125 -3.17 25.42 6.27
CA TRP A 125 -1.84 25.13 5.75
C TRP A 125 -1.83 24.79 4.24
N LEU A 126 -2.93 24.28 3.66
CA LEU A 126 -3.06 23.99 2.21
C LEU A 126 -3.44 25.23 1.40
N ARG A 127 -3.94 26.28 2.08
CA ARG A 127 -4.41 27.54 1.50
C ARG A 127 -3.43 28.69 1.66
N CYS A 128 -2.50 28.59 2.60
CA CYS A 128 -1.52 29.63 2.87
C CYS A 128 -0.43 29.63 1.77
N PRO A 129 -0.31 30.70 0.96
CA PRO A 129 0.67 30.73 -0.14
C PRO A 129 2.12 30.60 0.34
N ALA A 130 2.44 31.21 1.48
CA ALA A 130 3.78 31.11 2.07
C ALA A 130 4.08 29.69 2.58
N THR A 131 3.09 28.96 3.11
CA THR A 131 3.24 27.53 3.43
C THR A 131 3.43 26.70 2.17
N ARG A 132 2.70 27.02 1.08
CA ARG A 132 2.88 26.34 -0.20
C ARG A 132 4.29 26.53 -0.76
N GLN A 133 4.85 27.73 -0.64
CA GLN A 133 6.24 27.98 -1.00
C GLN A 133 7.22 27.19 -0.12
N ALA A 134 6.98 27.09 1.19
CA ALA A 134 7.81 26.27 2.08
C ALA A 134 7.75 24.77 1.71
N ILE A 135 6.56 24.27 1.35
CA ILE A 135 6.37 22.89 0.87
C ILE A 135 7.20 22.66 -0.40
N LYS A 136 7.13 23.57 -1.37
CA LYS A 136 7.93 23.52 -2.61
C LYS A 136 9.43 23.53 -2.34
N SER A 137 9.92 24.40 -1.44
CA SER A 137 11.33 24.43 -1.06
C SER A 137 11.79 23.14 -0.36
N ARG A 138 10.96 22.55 0.51
CA ARG A 138 11.22 21.26 1.14
C ARG A 138 11.34 20.15 0.09
N LEU A 139 10.41 20.12 -0.86
CA LEU A 139 10.40 19.14 -1.94
C LEU A 139 11.58 19.34 -2.88
N SER A 140 11.93 20.57 -3.27
CA SER A 140 13.14 20.87 -4.05
C SER A 140 14.40 20.32 -3.38
N PHE A 141 14.57 20.55 -2.07
CA PHE A 141 15.70 20.00 -1.32
C PHE A 141 15.75 18.47 -1.36
N ALA A 142 14.60 17.82 -1.11
CA ALA A 142 14.52 16.36 -1.12
C ALA A 142 14.76 15.78 -2.53
N ALA A 143 14.22 16.42 -3.57
CA ALA A 143 14.41 16.02 -4.96
C ALA A 143 15.86 16.21 -5.39
N GLU A 144 16.49 17.36 -5.10
CA GLU A 144 17.91 17.59 -5.41
C GLU A 144 18.79 16.51 -4.80
N ARG A 145 18.56 16.19 -3.53
CA ARG A 145 19.43 15.31 -2.75
C ARG A 145 19.21 13.82 -3.01
N TRP A 146 17.95 13.41 -3.08
CA TRP A 146 17.58 11.99 -3.12
C TRP A 146 16.81 11.58 -4.38
N GLY A 147 16.35 12.54 -5.18
CA GLY A 147 15.64 12.26 -6.45
C GLY A 147 16.51 11.59 -7.51
N GLY A 148 17.85 11.59 -7.38
CA GLY A 148 18.72 10.82 -8.27
C GLY A 148 18.70 9.32 -7.98
N SER A 149 18.24 8.93 -6.79
CA SER A 149 18.36 7.58 -6.27
C SER A 149 17.48 6.57 -7.00
N GLY A 150 18.02 5.37 -7.23
CA GLY A 150 17.25 4.21 -7.69
C GLY A 150 16.33 3.64 -6.62
N ALA A 151 16.48 4.03 -5.35
CA ALA A 151 15.62 3.61 -4.25
C ALA A 151 14.32 4.42 -4.16
N LEU A 152 14.21 5.59 -4.76
CA LEU A 152 12.95 6.33 -4.74
C LEU A 152 11.92 5.63 -5.67
N PHE A 153 10.80 5.18 -5.10
CA PHE A 153 9.68 4.66 -5.89
C PHE A 153 8.73 5.78 -6.32
N GLY A 154 8.41 6.69 -5.40
CA GLY A 154 7.53 7.80 -5.68
C GLY A 154 7.30 8.72 -4.50
N TRP A 155 6.56 9.79 -4.77
CA TRP A 155 6.19 10.84 -3.84
C TRP A 155 4.70 10.77 -3.52
N ASP A 156 4.36 10.57 -2.26
CA ASP A 156 3.02 10.84 -1.74
C ASP A 156 2.99 12.29 -1.27
N LEU A 157 2.55 13.22 -2.12
CA LEU A 157 2.72 14.66 -1.94
C LEU A 157 2.11 15.18 -0.64
N TRP A 158 1.13 14.46 -0.08
CA TRP A 158 0.52 14.83 1.19
C TRP A 158 -0.12 13.61 1.89
N ASN A 159 0.27 13.35 3.14
CA ASN A 159 -0.35 12.29 3.95
C ASN A 159 -1.80 12.65 4.29
N GLU A 160 -2.75 11.80 3.92
CA GLU A 160 -4.16 11.92 4.32
C GLU A 160 -4.71 13.35 4.13
N ILE A 161 -4.74 13.81 2.88
CA ILE A 161 -5.31 15.12 2.55
C ILE A 161 -6.75 15.20 3.08
N HIS A 162 -7.08 16.26 3.81
CA HIS A 162 -8.31 16.32 4.60
C HIS A 162 -8.91 17.74 4.61
N PRO A 163 -10.24 17.92 4.45
CA PRO A 163 -10.84 19.27 4.35
C PRO A 163 -10.49 20.20 5.51
N LEU A 164 -10.33 19.65 6.72
CA LEU A 164 -9.88 20.40 7.91
C LEU A 164 -8.55 21.14 7.70
N HIS A 165 -7.68 20.68 6.79
CA HIS A 165 -6.40 21.27 6.42
C HIS A 165 -6.53 22.51 5.51
N ALA A 166 -7.71 22.69 4.90
CA ALA A 166 -8.03 23.74 3.94
C ALA A 166 -9.32 24.49 4.31
N GLY A 167 -9.55 24.72 5.60
CA GLY A 167 -10.67 25.52 6.09
C GLY A 167 -12.02 24.83 5.92
N ARG A 168 -12.05 23.49 6.02
CA ARG A 168 -13.24 22.64 5.82
C ARG A 168 -13.78 22.67 4.39
N SER A 169 -12.88 22.76 3.41
CA SER A 169 -13.24 22.76 1.99
C SER A 169 -12.29 21.86 1.20
N THR A 170 -12.83 21.21 0.18
CA THR A 170 -12.10 20.39 -0.80
C THR A 170 -11.68 21.19 -2.04
N ALA A 171 -12.21 22.40 -2.22
CA ALA A 171 -12.07 23.21 -3.44
C ALA A 171 -10.62 23.52 -3.84
N HIS A 172 -9.70 23.55 -2.88
CA HIS A 172 -8.30 23.89 -3.11
C HIS A 172 -7.41 22.67 -3.40
N PHE A 173 -7.94 21.44 -3.35
CA PHE A 173 -7.08 20.26 -3.42
C PHE A 173 -6.50 20.06 -4.81
N ALA A 174 -7.31 20.16 -5.87
CA ALA A 174 -6.82 20.05 -7.23
C ALA A 174 -5.75 21.11 -7.54
N GLU A 175 -6.01 22.37 -7.17
CA GLU A 175 -5.04 23.47 -7.32
C GLU A 175 -3.74 23.21 -6.54
N PHE A 176 -3.84 22.72 -5.30
CA PHE A 176 -2.67 22.39 -4.49
C PHE A 176 -1.84 21.25 -5.11
N ILE A 177 -2.50 20.19 -5.56
CA ILE A 177 -1.84 19.03 -6.19
C ILE A 177 -1.19 19.44 -7.50
N ASP A 178 -1.89 20.22 -8.33
CA ASP A 178 -1.35 20.69 -9.61
C ASP A 178 -0.11 21.57 -9.40
N ASP A 179 -0.18 22.52 -8.45
CA ASP A 179 0.91 23.46 -8.19
C ASP A 179 2.14 22.78 -7.56
N VAL A 180 1.93 21.91 -6.58
CA VAL A 180 3.04 21.19 -5.90
C VAL A 180 3.60 20.09 -6.80
N GLY A 181 2.74 19.34 -7.50
CA GLY A 181 3.17 18.22 -8.34
C GLY A 181 3.95 18.67 -9.57
N ARG A 182 3.53 19.75 -10.25
CA ARG A 182 4.28 20.33 -11.38
C ARG A 182 5.61 20.92 -10.93
N HIS A 183 5.66 21.56 -9.77
CA HIS A 183 6.90 22.07 -9.20
C HIS A 183 7.90 20.93 -8.96
N LEU A 184 7.46 19.86 -8.30
CA LEU A 184 8.32 18.71 -8.02
C LEU A 184 8.79 18.02 -9.31
N GLN A 185 7.89 17.82 -10.27
CA GLN A 185 8.23 17.25 -11.57
C GLN A 185 9.30 18.11 -12.29
N ALA A 186 9.12 19.43 -12.32
CA ALA A 186 10.07 20.34 -12.96
C ALA A 186 11.45 20.30 -12.28
N GLU A 187 11.49 20.23 -10.96
CA GLU A 187 12.73 20.14 -10.21
C GLU A 187 13.43 18.80 -10.43
N GLU A 188 12.72 17.66 -10.39
CA GLU A 188 13.31 16.36 -10.69
C GLU A 188 13.84 16.29 -12.13
N LEU A 189 13.11 16.82 -13.12
CA LEU A 189 13.59 16.92 -14.50
C LEU A 189 14.85 17.81 -14.60
N ARG A 190 14.87 18.93 -13.88
CA ARG A 190 16.01 19.86 -13.86
C ARG A 190 17.26 19.24 -13.25
N PHE A 191 17.12 18.51 -12.15
CA PHE A 191 18.25 17.91 -11.44
C PHE A 191 18.71 16.58 -12.05
N HIS A 192 17.77 15.75 -12.51
CA HIS A 192 18.03 14.33 -12.81
C HIS A 192 17.59 13.89 -14.21
N GLY A 193 16.97 14.77 -15.01
CA GLY A 193 16.50 14.46 -16.36
C GLY A 193 15.32 13.48 -16.43
N ARG A 194 14.74 13.12 -15.28
CA ARG A 194 13.58 12.22 -15.13
C ARG A 194 12.75 12.65 -13.91
N SER A 195 11.51 12.18 -13.82
CA SER A 195 10.63 12.39 -12.66
C SER A 195 10.11 11.07 -12.12
N HIS A 196 9.96 10.98 -10.81
CA HIS A 196 9.36 9.82 -10.14
C HIS A 196 7.83 9.89 -10.14
N LEU A 197 7.21 8.76 -9.81
CA LEU A 197 5.76 8.65 -9.67
C LEU A 197 5.26 9.54 -8.54
N GLN A 198 4.08 10.13 -8.72
CA GLN A 198 3.42 10.97 -7.72
C GLN A 198 2.02 10.46 -7.37
N THR A 199 1.64 10.62 -6.11
CA THR A 199 0.30 10.36 -5.58
C THR A 199 -0.06 11.35 -4.47
N VAL A 200 -1.31 11.31 -4.01
CA VAL A 200 -1.76 11.88 -2.73
C VAL A 200 -2.61 10.86 -2.01
N SER A 201 -2.33 10.61 -0.74
CA SER A 201 -3.16 9.74 0.10
C SER A 201 -4.35 10.47 0.73
N VAL A 202 -5.43 9.73 0.98
CA VAL A 202 -6.62 10.18 1.70
C VAL A 202 -7.02 9.12 2.73
N PHE A 203 -7.47 9.56 3.91
CA PHE A 203 -8.09 8.66 4.89
C PHE A 203 -9.41 8.13 4.33
N GLY A 204 -9.54 6.82 4.13
CA GLY A 204 -10.68 6.21 3.42
C GLY A 204 -12.06 6.71 3.87
N PRO A 205 -12.36 6.78 5.18
CA PRO A 205 -13.63 7.33 5.66
C PRO A 205 -13.94 8.77 5.22
N THR A 206 -12.93 9.60 4.93
CA THR A 206 -13.13 10.95 4.41
C THR A 206 -13.75 10.95 3.01
N LEU A 207 -13.51 9.92 2.18
CA LEU A 207 -14.16 9.80 0.86
C LEU A 207 -15.67 9.60 0.97
N ALA A 208 -16.14 8.90 2.00
CA ALA A 208 -17.57 8.71 2.24
C ALA A 208 -18.25 10.01 2.69
N GLU A 209 -17.53 10.84 3.46
CA GLU A 209 -18.00 12.15 3.92
C GLU A 209 -17.94 13.22 2.81
N HIS A 210 -17.00 13.07 1.87
CA HIS A 210 -16.70 14.01 0.79
C HIS A 210 -16.49 13.28 -0.56
N PRO A 211 -17.56 12.79 -1.22
CA PRO A 211 -17.44 12.00 -2.45
C PRO A 211 -16.77 12.75 -3.60
N GLU A 212 -16.80 14.08 -3.62
CA GLU A 212 -16.12 14.91 -4.61
C GLU A 212 -14.59 14.73 -4.61
N LEU A 213 -14.01 14.25 -3.51
CA LEU A 213 -12.59 13.91 -3.43
C LEU A 213 -12.20 12.77 -4.38
N ALA A 214 -13.15 11.96 -4.83
CA ALA A 214 -12.85 10.91 -5.81
C ALA A 214 -12.23 11.48 -7.09
N GLU A 215 -12.66 12.67 -7.53
CA GLU A 215 -12.09 13.32 -8.70
C GLU A 215 -10.62 13.69 -8.49
N VAL A 216 -10.32 14.23 -7.30
CA VAL A 216 -8.98 14.69 -6.91
C VAL A 216 -8.02 13.52 -6.68
N ILE A 217 -8.48 12.43 -6.07
CA ILE A 217 -7.61 11.31 -5.69
C ILE A 217 -7.45 10.30 -6.82
N PHE A 218 -8.53 9.98 -7.54
CA PHE A 218 -8.48 8.94 -8.57
C PHE A 218 -8.22 9.48 -9.97
N ARG A 219 -8.63 10.72 -10.28
CA ARG A 219 -8.66 11.22 -11.67
C ARG A 219 -7.76 12.42 -11.95
N HIS A 220 -7.14 12.99 -10.92
CA HIS A 220 -6.22 14.12 -11.13
C HIS A 220 -5.11 13.77 -12.14
N PRO A 221 -4.83 14.64 -13.12
CA PRO A 221 -3.90 14.33 -14.22
C PRO A 221 -2.43 14.27 -13.77
N GLN A 222 -2.07 14.98 -12.70
CA GLN A 222 -0.70 14.99 -12.15
C GLN A 222 -0.36 13.78 -11.28
N LEU A 223 -1.30 12.87 -11.02
CA LEU A 223 -1.07 11.69 -10.18
C LEU A 223 -0.94 10.44 -11.05
N ASP A 224 0.13 9.66 -10.84
CA ASP A 224 0.48 8.50 -11.66
C ASP A 224 -0.23 7.23 -11.21
N PHE A 225 -0.49 7.12 -9.91
CA PHE A 225 -1.28 6.05 -9.32
C PHE A 225 -2.19 6.63 -8.24
N ALA A 226 -3.26 5.91 -7.92
CA ALA A 226 -4.17 6.30 -6.85
C ALA A 226 -3.94 5.43 -5.62
N THR A 227 -4.13 6.04 -4.45
CA THR A 227 -4.14 5.35 -3.16
C THR A 227 -5.20 5.92 -2.25
N THR A 228 -5.71 5.08 -1.36
CA THR A 228 -6.56 5.46 -0.23
C THR A 228 -6.17 4.62 0.97
N HIS A 229 -6.31 5.17 2.17
CA HIS A 229 -5.99 4.43 3.38
C HIS A 229 -7.20 3.63 3.88
N PHE A 230 -7.06 2.31 4.02
CA PHE A 230 -8.16 1.43 4.39
C PHE A 230 -8.32 1.33 5.90
N TYR A 231 -9.36 2.01 6.40
CA TYR A 231 -9.71 2.12 7.82
C TYR A 231 -11.21 1.97 8.06
N ASP A 232 -11.87 1.04 7.36
CA ASP A 232 -13.28 0.75 7.57
C ASP A 232 -13.58 0.43 9.05
N LYS A 233 -14.37 1.27 9.70
CA LYS A 233 -14.62 1.22 11.15
C LYS A 233 -15.25 -0.09 11.62
N ALA A 234 -16.04 -0.74 10.76
CA ALA A 234 -16.85 -1.90 11.13
C ALA A 234 -16.09 -3.23 10.96
N THR A 235 -15.15 -3.28 10.02
CA THR A 235 -14.48 -4.52 9.61
C THR A 235 -12.96 -4.42 9.75
N ILE A 236 -12.32 -3.50 9.03
CA ILE A 236 -10.86 -3.40 8.95
C ILE A 236 -10.28 -2.92 10.27
N ASP A 237 -10.86 -1.84 10.82
CA ASP A 237 -10.33 -1.14 11.99
C ASP A 237 -10.73 -1.80 13.33
N ARG A 238 -11.76 -2.67 13.28
CA ARG A 238 -12.29 -3.45 14.41
C ARG A 238 -12.67 -4.87 13.97
N PRO A 239 -11.69 -5.69 13.56
CA PRO A 239 -11.98 -7.00 12.99
C PRO A 239 -12.57 -7.97 14.02
N ARG A 240 -13.75 -8.52 13.72
CA ARG A 240 -14.41 -9.56 14.52
C ARG A 240 -14.05 -10.98 14.08
N ASN A 241 -13.45 -11.11 12.91
CA ASN A 241 -12.93 -12.33 12.29
C ASN A 241 -11.96 -11.91 11.16
N THR A 242 -11.26 -12.88 10.57
CA THR A 242 -10.27 -12.66 9.51
C THR A 242 -10.86 -12.64 8.10
N VAL A 243 -12.16 -12.93 7.91
CA VAL A 243 -12.81 -13.05 6.60
C VAL A 243 -13.52 -11.76 6.17
N ALA A 244 -14.30 -11.14 7.06
CA ALA A 244 -15.06 -9.93 6.76
C ALA A 244 -14.16 -8.73 6.32
N PRO A 245 -12.99 -8.49 6.94
CA PRO A 245 -12.07 -7.45 6.49
C PRO A 245 -11.52 -7.70 5.08
N ALA A 246 -11.24 -8.96 4.72
CA ALA A 246 -10.79 -9.35 3.39
C ALA A 246 -11.85 -9.02 2.33
N ARG A 247 -13.12 -9.40 2.60
CA ARG A 247 -14.26 -9.04 1.75
C ARG A 247 -14.39 -7.52 1.59
N ARG A 248 -14.30 -6.77 2.69
CA ARG A 248 -14.38 -5.31 2.65
C ARG A 248 -13.23 -4.69 1.85
N THR A 249 -12.03 -5.24 1.97
CA THR A 249 -10.85 -4.79 1.21
C THR A 249 -11.09 -4.93 -0.28
N ALA A 250 -11.59 -6.08 -0.75
CA ALA A 250 -11.90 -6.27 -2.16
C ALA A 250 -13.02 -5.34 -2.66
N GLU A 251 -14.04 -5.09 -1.85
CA GLU A 251 -15.08 -4.10 -2.15
C GLU A 251 -14.48 -2.69 -2.34
N LEU A 252 -13.60 -2.27 -1.43
CA LEU A 252 -12.95 -0.95 -1.50
C LEU A 252 -11.98 -0.84 -2.68
N VAL A 253 -11.24 -1.90 -3.01
CA VAL A 253 -10.42 -1.96 -4.23
C VAL A 253 -11.33 -1.81 -5.45
N ARG A 254 -12.39 -2.60 -5.56
CA ARG A 254 -13.33 -2.52 -6.69
C ARG A 254 -13.96 -1.13 -6.84
N GLU A 255 -14.34 -0.51 -5.72
CA GLU A 255 -14.86 0.86 -5.68
C GLU A 255 -13.82 1.85 -6.23
N ALA A 256 -12.59 1.82 -5.73
CA ALA A 256 -11.50 2.65 -6.23
C ALA A 256 -11.25 2.44 -7.74
N LEU A 257 -11.22 1.18 -8.18
CA LEU A 257 -11.03 0.83 -9.59
C LEU A 257 -12.14 1.37 -10.50
N ALA A 258 -13.38 1.50 -10.01
CA ALA A 258 -14.49 2.07 -10.77
C ALA A 258 -14.32 3.57 -11.05
N HIS A 259 -13.50 4.27 -10.25
CA HIS A 259 -13.14 5.66 -10.49
C HIS A 259 -11.99 5.84 -11.48
N LEU A 260 -11.17 4.82 -11.69
CA LEU A 260 -9.90 4.91 -12.39
C LEU A 260 -10.01 4.59 -13.88
N SER A 261 -9.10 5.15 -14.67
CA SER A 261 -8.85 4.62 -16.01
C SER A 261 -8.26 3.20 -15.89
N PRO A 262 -8.52 2.29 -16.85
CA PRO A 262 -8.03 0.92 -16.79
C PRO A 262 -6.51 0.78 -16.67
N ALA A 263 -5.76 1.77 -17.19
CA ALA A 263 -4.30 1.78 -17.16
C ALA A 263 -3.71 2.31 -15.84
N ARG A 264 -4.47 3.09 -15.05
CA ARG A 264 -3.95 3.70 -13.82
C ARG A 264 -3.91 2.67 -12.69
N PRO A 265 -2.74 2.46 -12.03
CA PRO A 265 -2.64 1.56 -10.88
C PRO A 265 -3.40 2.10 -9.67
N PHE A 266 -3.87 1.17 -8.84
CA PHE A 266 -4.40 1.43 -7.50
C PHE A 266 -3.66 0.55 -6.51
N PHE A 267 -3.31 1.10 -5.36
CA PHE A 267 -2.74 0.35 -4.24
C PHE A 267 -3.00 1.09 -2.94
N ASP A 268 -3.48 0.40 -1.88
CA ASP A 268 -3.57 1.03 -0.56
C ASP A 268 -2.18 1.21 0.04
N THR A 269 -1.78 2.46 0.21
CA THR A 269 -0.48 2.80 0.80
C THR A 269 -0.51 2.78 2.32
N GLU A 270 -1.66 2.51 2.92
CA GLU A 270 -1.82 2.34 4.35
C GLU A 270 -3.12 1.58 4.63
N HIS A 271 -3.06 0.56 5.46
CA HIS A 271 -4.26 -0.02 6.04
C HIS A 271 -4.05 -0.38 7.49
N GLY A 272 -5.17 -0.42 8.19
CA GLY A 272 -5.21 -0.73 9.59
C GLY A 272 -5.13 -2.23 9.91
N PRO A 273 -5.61 -2.58 11.10
CA PRO A 273 -6.31 -1.72 12.05
C PRO A 273 -5.43 -0.75 12.87
N ILE A 274 -6.01 0.39 13.26
CA ILE A 274 -5.50 1.37 14.23
C ILE A 274 -6.48 1.63 15.39
N ALA A 275 -7.81 1.54 15.19
CA ALA A 275 -8.78 1.95 16.22
C ALA A 275 -9.05 0.89 17.30
N ALA A 276 -9.14 -0.40 16.96
CA ALA A 276 -9.29 -1.46 17.97
C ALA A 276 -8.04 -1.60 18.87
N PHE A 277 -6.89 -1.06 18.47
CA PHE A 277 -5.59 -1.40 19.06
C PHE A 277 -4.92 -0.27 19.83
N ARG A 278 -5.58 0.91 19.98
CA ARG A 278 -5.21 1.90 21.01
C ARG A 278 -5.24 1.36 22.45
N ARG A 279 -5.75 0.14 22.69
CA ARG A 279 -5.97 -0.44 24.03
C ARG A 279 -5.45 -1.87 24.23
N ARG A 280 -5.19 -2.65 23.18
CA ARG A 280 -4.73 -4.07 23.23
C ARG A 280 -3.95 -4.40 21.94
N THR A 281 -3.05 -5.37 21.96
CA THR A 281 -2.39 -5.90 20.74
C THR A 281 -3.16 -7.13 20.23
N LEU A 282 -3.30 -7.30 18.91
CA LEU A 282 -3.92 -8.52 18.36
C LEU A 282 -3.11 -9.77 18.72
N PRO A 283 -3.76 -10.88 19.11
CA PRO A 283 -3.10 -12.17 19.17
C PRO A 283 -2.42 -12.46 17.83
N GLU A 284 -1.15 -12.84 17.88
CA GLU A 284 -0.32 -13.04 16.69
C GLU A 284 -0.95 -13.97 15.64
N PRO A 285 -1.51 -15.15 15.99
CA PRO A 285 -2.18 -16.00 14.99
C PRO A 285 -3.34 -15.33 14.25
N PHE A 286 -4.06 -14.43 14.91
CA PHE A 286 -5.14 -13.67 14.28
C PHE A 286 -4.61 -12.58 13.37
N ASP A 287 -3.60 -11.84 13.83
CA ASP A 287 -3.02 -10.74 13.06
C ASP A 287 -2.31 -11.26 11.80
N ASP A 288 -1.62 -12.39 11.89
CA ASP A 288 -0.96 -13.05 10.76
C ASP A 288 -1.97 -13.51 9.70
N GLU A 289 -3.03 -14.20 10.10
CA GLU A 289 -4.07 -14.65 9.17
C GLU A 289 -4.85 -13.46 8.59
N TYR A 290 -5.18 -12.46 9.42
CA TYR A 290 -5.81 -11.22 8.98
C TYR A 290 -4.95 -10.52 7.91
N PHE A 291 -3.66 -10.30 8.18
CA PHE A 291 -2.76 -9.61 7.27
C PHE A 291 -2.65 -10.35 5.93
N ARG A 292 -2.46 -11.68 5.97
CA ARG A 292 -2.45 -12.52 4.77
C ARG A 292 -3.74 -12.37 3.98
N HIS A 293 -4.91 -12.43 4.62
CA HIS A 293 -6.19 -12.31 3.92
C HIS A 293 -6.40 -10.93 3.29
N MET A 294 -6.03 -9.84 3.98
CA MET A 294 -6.09 -8.48 3.43
C MET A 294 -5.21 -8.37 2.19
N GLN A 295 -4.00 -8.91 2.26
CA GLN A 295 -3.02 -8.90 1.20
C GLN A 295 -3.52 -9.61 -0.08
N TRP A 296 -4.07 -10.82 0.08
CA TRP A 296 -4.62 -11.58 -1.03
C TRP A 296 -5.91 -10.95 -1.58
N ALA A 297 -6.80 -10.44 -0.72
CA ALA A 297 -7.99 -9.72 -1.17
C ALA A 297 -7.63 -8.50 -2.02
N HIS A 298 -6.61 -7.74 -1.60
CA HIS A 298 -6.17 -6.56 -2.32
C HIS A 298 -5.63 -6.91 -3.71
N LEU A 299 -4.69 -7.86 -3.80
CA LEU A 299 -4.12 -8.30 -5.08
C LEU A 299 -5.20 -8.90 -5.99
N ALA A 300 -5.98 -9.87 -5.47
CA ALA A 300 -6.94 -10.61 -6.26
C ALA A 300 -8.09 -9.73 -6.76
N ALA A 301 -8.49 -8.69 -6.02
CA ALA A 301 -9.47 -7.71 -6.50
C ALA A 301 -8.92 -6.75 -7.59
N GLY A 302 -7.61 -6.80 -7.88
CA GLY A 302 -6.96 -6.01 -8.93
C GLY A 302 -6.15 -4.82 -8.42
N GLY A 303 -5.94 -4.70 -7.12
CA GLY A 303 -4.94 -3.76 -6.60
C GLY A 303 -3.52 -4.20 -6.99
N ALA A 304 -2.62 -3.25 -7.17
CA ALA A 304 -1.21 -3.54 -7.40
C ALA A 304 -0.56 -3.93 -6.07
N GLY A 305 0.00 -5.14 -5.96
CA GLY A 305 0.52 -5.62 -4.68
C GLY A 305 -0.59 -5.91 -3.66
N GLY A 306 -0.27 -5.88 -2.37
CA GLY A 306 -1.18 -6.39 -1.34
C GLY A 306 -1.41 -5.47 -0.13
N GLY A 307 -1.41 -4.17 -0.36
CA GLY A 307 -1.53 -3.13 0.65
C GLY A 307 -0.30 -2.94 1.55
N LEU A 308 -0.15 -1.75 2.12
CA LEU A 308 0.89 -1.46 3.12
C LEU A 308 0.30 -1.41 4.53
N ARG A 309 0.56 -2.45 5.32
CA ARG A 309 0.08 -2.48 6.71
C ARG A 309 0.75 -1.39 7.55
N TRP A 310 -0.05 -0.68 8.32
CA TRP A 310 0.42 0.09 9.46
C TRP A 310 0.74 -0.85 10.64
N PRO A 311 2.00 -0.91 11.13
CA PRO A 311 2.43 -1.89 12.14
C PRO A 311 2.01 -1.46 13.56
N TYR A 312 0.71 -1.40 13.82
CA TYR A 312 0.15 -0.98 15.12
C TYR A 312 0.30 -2.08 16.20
N ARG A 313 1.53 -2.36 16.62
CA ARG A 313 1.89 -3.21 17.77
C ARG A 313 2.76 -2.39 18.74
N HIS A 314 3.06 -2.95 19.92
CA HIS A 314 3.99 -2.33 20.88
C HIS A 314 5.21 -3.23 21.09
N PRO A 315 6.39 -2.85 20.55
CA PRO A 315 6.64 -1.66 19.72
C PRO A 315 6.08 -1.82 18.28
N HIS A 316 6.16 -0.74 17.47
CA HIS A 316 5.69 -0.75 16.08
C HIS A 316 6.53 -1.72 15.23
N GLN A 317 5.97 -2.89 14.91
CA GLN A 317 6.60 -3.93 14.11
C GLN A 317 5.54 -4.84 13.46
N LEU A 318 5.92 -5.52 12.37
CA LEU A 318 5.19 -6.68 11.85
C LEU A 318 5.75 -7.97 12.46
N THR A 319 4.92 -9.01 12.53
CA THR A 319 5.30 -10.33 13.06
C THR A 319 6.06 -11.16 12.02
N PRO A 320 6.77 -12.23 12.41
CA PRO A 320 7.36 -13.18 11.46
C PRO A 320 6.32 -13.82 10.52
N GLY A 321 5.11 -14.10 11.00
CA GLY A 321 4.03 -14.66 10.16
C GLY A 321 3.57 -13.70 9.06
N MET A 322 3.51 -12.39 9.34
CA MET A 322 3.24 -11.38 8.31
C MET A 322 4.35 -11.31 7.26
N ARG A 323 5.62 -11.54 7.65
CA ARG A 323 6.72 -11.63 6.69
C ARG A 323 6.64 -12.85 5.81
N ALA A 324 6.27 -13.99 6.38
CA ALA A 324 6.02 -15.20 5.60
C ALA A 324 4.89 -14.96 4.58
N ALA A 325 3.85 -14.20 4.94
CA ALA A 325 2.80 -13.79 4.00
C ALA A 325 3.33 -12.88 2.88
N GLN A 326 4.14 -11.85 3.20
CA GLN A 326 4.79 -11.01 2.19
C GLN A 326 5.66 -11.83 1.23
N ARG A 327 6.42 -12.80 1.75
CA ARG A 327 7.24 -13.68 0.92
C ARG A 327 6.38 -14.56 0.01
N SER A 328 5.31 -15.15 0.54
CA SER A 328 4.33 -15.94 -0.22
C SER A 328 3.73 -15.13 -1.39
N LEU A 329 3.34 -13.87 -1.14
CA LEU A 329 2.83 -13.00 -2.19
C LEU A 329 3.90 -12.67 -3.24
N ALA A 330 5.12 -12.37 -2.82
CA ALA A 330 6.22 -12.04 -3.72
C ALA A 330 6.55 -13.20 -4.66
N ASP A 331 6.62 -14.41 -4.14
CA ASP A 331 6.88 -15.62 -4.93
C ASP A 331 5.72 -15.92 -5.89
N PHE A 332 4.46 -15.75 -5.45
CA PHE A 332 3.29 -15.88 -6.34
C PHE A 332 3.29 -14.85 -7.48
N CYS A 333 3.71 -13.61 -7.21
CA CYS A 333 3.75 -12.57 -8.24
C CYS A 333 4.67 -12.93 -9.42
N GLN A 334 5.61 -13.86 -9.27
CA GLN A 334 6.46 -14.32 -10.37
C GLN A 334 5.69 -15.19 -11.39
N LEU A 335 4.50 -15.68 -11.03
CA LEU A 335 3.68 -16.56 -11.86
C LEU A 335 2.80 -15.81 -12.87
N ILE A 336 2.74 -14.48 -12.81
CA ILE A 336 1.88 -13.64 -13.67
C ILE A 336 2.74 -12.74 -14.57
N ASN A 337 2.33 -12.58 -15.83
CA ASN A 337 2.99 -11.68 -16.77
C ASN A 337 2.46 -10.24 -16.60
N TRP A 338 2.91 -9.57 -15.53
CA TRP A 338 2.46 -8.22 -15.18
C TRP A 338 2.63 -7.16 -16.29
N PRO A 339 3.74 -7.13 -17.08
CA PRO A 339 3.89 -6.15 -18.17
C PRO A 339 2.76 -6.20 -19.20
N ARG A 340 2.16 -7.39 -19.37
CA ARG A 340 1.04 -7.62 -20.29
C ARG A 340 -0.32 -7.73 -19.60
N PHE A 341 -0.36 -7.61 -18.27
CA PHE A 341 -1.59 -7.73 -17.49
C PHE A 341 -2.46 -6.48 -17.67
N ARG A 342 -3.70 -6.66 -18.11
CA ARG A 342 -4.69 -5.60 -18.31
C ARG A 342 -5.85 -5.78 -17.34
N ARG A 343 -5.62 -5.35 -16.10
CA ARG A 343 -6.53 -5.51 -14.97
C ARG A 343 -7.99 -5.17 -15.31
N ARG A 344 -8.85 -6.18 -15.18
CA ARG A 344 -10.29 -6.08 -14.95
C ARG A 344 -10.64 -6.78 -13.64
N ASN A 345 -11.40 -6.14 -12.75
CA ASN A 345 -11.96 -6.81 -11.57
C ASN A 345 -13.04 -7.82 -12.01
N LEU A 346 -13.02 -9.02 -11.44
CA LEU A 346 -13.89 -10.15 -11.76
C LEU A 346 -14.63 -10.70 -10.52
N ASP A 347 -14.51 -10.06 -9.35
CA ASP A 347 -15.03 -10.58 -8.07
C ASP A 347 -16.50 -11.02 -8.14
N THR A 348 -17.35 -10.21 -8.80
CA THR A 348 -18.80 -10.46 -8.92
C THR A 348 -19.17 -11.27 -10.16
N GLN A 349 -18.20 -11.63 -10.99
CA GLN A 349 -18.40 -12.33 -12.26
C GLN A 349 -17.95 -13.79 -12.18
N VAL A 350 -16.98 -14.10 -11.32
CA VAL A 350 -16.58 -15.48 -11.02
C VAL A 350 -17.73 -16.22 -10.33
N GLN A 351 -17.98 -17.45 -10.78
CA GLN A 351 -19.02 -18.31 -10.21
C GLN A 351 -18.40 -19.51 -9.51
N LEU A 352 -18.99 -19.89 -8.37
CA LEU A 352 -18.58 -21.04 -7.58
C LEU A 352 -19.76 -22.00 -7.41
N SER A 353 -19.50 -23.31 -7.41
CA SER A 353 -20.54 -24.32 -7.13
C SER A 353 -21.01 -24.37 -5.67
N THR A 354 -20.44 -23.55 -4.79
CA THR A 354 -20.77 -23.54 -3.36
C THR A 354 -20.61 -22.15 -2.75
N PRO A 355 -21.54 -21.71 -1.89
CA PRO A 355 -21.42 -20.44 -1.16
C PRO A 355 -20.41 -20.51 0.00
N ALA A 356 -19.81 -21.68 0.27
CA ALA A 356 -18.88 -21.88 1.38
C ALA A 356 -17.59 -21.04 1.27
N PHE A 357 -17.28 -20.54 0.07
CA PHE A 357 -16.13 -19.71 -0.23
C PHE A 357 -16.56 -18.32 -0.73
N ALA A 358 -15.80 -17.30 -0.36
CA ALA A 358 -15.78 -16.02 -1.06
C ALA A 358 -14.75 -16.10 -2.20
N ALA A 359 -15.09 -15.58 -3.37
CA ALA A 359 -14.19 -15.45 -4.51
C ALA A 359 -13.69 -14.02 -4.64
N PHE A 360 -12.41 -13.91 -5.01
CA PHE A 360 -11.73 -12.67 -5.34
C PHE A 360 -10.99 -12.91 -6.63
N ALA A 361 -11.14 -12.05 -7.63
CA ALA A 361 -10.53 -12.28 -8.92
C ALA A 361 -10.32 -11.01 -9.73
N CYS A 362 -9.24 -11.01 -10.50
CA CYS A 362 -8.97 -10.03 -11.52
C CYS A 362 -8.23 -10.70 -12.68
N GLY A 363 -8.35 -10.14 -13.87
CA GLY A 363 -7.72 -10.72 -15.05
C GLY A 363 -7.93 -9.90 -16.29
N ASP A 364 -7.39 -10.41 -17.39
CA ASP A 364 -7.62 -9.96 -18.75
C ASP A 364 -7.97 -11.17 -19.64
N GLU A 365 -7.85 -11.03 -20.96
CA GLU A 365 -8.14 -12.10 -21.92
C GLU A 365 -7.09 -13.26 -21.88
N ARG A 366 -5.93 -13.08 -21.25
CA ARG A 366 -4.77 -14.00 -21.32
C ARG A 366 -4.39 -14.61 -19.98
N GLN A 367 -4.78 -13.98 -18.89
CA GLN A 367 -4.34 -14.37 -17.57
C GLN A 367 -5.29 -13.84 -16.49
N ALA A 368 -5.34 -14.55 -15.36
CA ALA A 368 -6.14 -14.16 -14.21
C ALA A 368 -5.46 -14.57 -12.90
N VAL A 369 -5.74 -13.78 -11.87
CA VAL A 369 -5.47 -14.10 -10.47
C VAL A 369 -6.82 -14.40 -9.83
N VAL A 370 -6.94 -15.55 -9.18
CA VAL A 370 -8.13 -15.92 -8.40
C VAL A 370 -7.70 -16.33 -7.00
N TRP A 371 -8.40 -15.86 -5.98
CA TRP A 371 -8.23 -16.33 -4.61
C TRP A 371 -9.59 -16.72 -4.04
N LEU A 372 -9.66 -17.91 -3.44
CA LEU A 372 -10.86 -18.43 -2.80
C LEU A 372 -10.62 -18.52 -1.30
N LEU A 373 -11.47 -17.89 -0.50
CA LEU A 373 -11.40 -17.87 0.95
C LEU A 373 -12.62 -18.55 1.56
N ARG A 374 -12.41 -19.60 2.36
CA ARG A 374 -13.50 -20.25 3.09
C ARG A 374 -14.13 -19.31 4.11
N GLN A 375 -15.45 -19.22 4.09
CA GLN A 375 -16.21 -18.28 4.91
C GLN A 375 -17.26 -18.93 5.82
N ASP A 376 -17.58 -20.22 5.62
CA ASP A 376 -18.64 -20.93 6.34
C ASP A 376 -18.18 -21.51 7.70
N ARG A 377 -16.88 -21.70 7.91
CA ARG A 377 -16.34 -22.35 9.13
C ARG A 377 -15.25 -21.51 9.78
N ARG A 378 -15.44 -21.22 11.08
CA ARG A 378 -14.48 -20.50 11.91
C ARG A 378 -14.27 -21.21 13.24
N ASP A 379 -13.08 -21.04 13.81
CA ASP A 379 -12.77 -21.54 15.15
C ASP A 379 -13.24 -20.59 16.27
N ARG A 380 -12.88 -20.90 17.52
CA ARG A 380 -13.26 -20.08 18.70
C ARG A 380 -12.53 -18.74 18.71
N GLN A 381 -11.36 -18.65 18.09
CA GLN A 381 -10.53 -17.48 17.90
C GLN A 381 -10.97 -16.63 16.70
N ARG A 382 -12.03 -17.05 16.00
CA ARG A 382 -12.61 -16.37 14.82
C ARG A 382 -11.70 -16.41 13.58
N LEU A 383 -10.74 -17.35 13.56
CA LEU A 383 -9.93 -17.69 12.39
C LEU A 383 -10.69 -18.66 11.49
N VAL A 384 -10.24 -18.83 10.25
CA VAL A 384 -10.75 -19.89 9.37
C VAL A 384 -10.38 -21.26 9.97
N LEU A 385 -11.36 -22.16 10.06
CA LEU A 385 -11.17 -23.44 10.74
C LEU A 385 -10.32 -24.41 9.89
N LYS A 386 -9.02 -24.53 10.22
CA LYS A 386 -8.04 -25.36 9.49
C LYS A 386 -8.28 -26.87 9.57
N THR A 387 -9.14 -27.34 10.48
CA THR A 387 -9.54 -28.75 10.61
C THR A 387 -10.90 -29.06 10.00
N ALA A 388 -11.53 -28.08 9.34
CA ALA A 388 -12.80 -28.30 8.68
C ALA A 388 -12.64 -29.28 7.51
N LYS A 389 -13.69 -30.08 7.24
CA LYS A 389 -13.72 -31.01 6.10
C LYS A 389 -13.35 -30.25 4.81
N PRO A 390 -12.35 -30.70 4.03
CA PRO A 390 -12.05 -30.13 2.71
C PRO A 390 -13.27 -30.22 1.79
N LEU A 391 -13.51 -29.18 0.98
CA LEU A 391 -14.64 -29.14 0.05
C LEU A 391 -14.15 -29.03 -1.40
N PRO A 392 -14.66 -29.85 -2.34
CA PRO A 392 -14.43 -29.62 -3.76
C PRO A 392 -15.15 -28.33 -4.19
N VAL A 393 -14.56 -27.62 -5.14
CA VAL A 393 -15.12 -26.37 -5.68
C VAL A 393 -15.02 -26.43 -7.21
N GLN A 394 -16.15 -26.24 -7.90
CA GLN A 394 -16.13 -25.89 -9.31
C GLN A 394 -16.05 -24.37 -9.43
N LEU A 395 -15.08 -23.90 -10.19
CA LEU A 395 -14.78 -22.50 -10.42
C LEU A 395 -15.02 -22.17 -11.90
N MET A 396 -15.78 -21.11 -12.17
CA MET A 396 -15.92 -20.53 -13.52
C MET A 396 -15.32 -19.13 -13.55
N VAL A 397 -14.35 -18.92 -14.44
CA VAL A 397 -13.67 -17.63 -14.65
C VAL A 397 -14.02 -17.08 -16.03
N PRO A 398 -14.72 -15.94 -16.13
CA PRO A 398 -15.15 -15.41 -17.41
C PRO A 398 -14.12 -14.47 -18.07
N GLY A 399 -14.27 -14.33 -19.38
CA GLY A 399 -13.60 -13.33 -20.20
C GLY A 399 -12.13 -13.60 -20.50
N LEU A 400 -11.71 -14.86 -20.40
CA LEU A 400 -10.46 -15.39 -20.96
C LEU A 400 -10.68 -15.73 -22.44
N ALA A 401 -9.71 -15.45 -23.31
CA ALA A 401 -9.78 -15.79 -24.73
C ALA A 401 -9.75 -17.31 -24.94
N ALA A 402 -10.23 -17.77 -26.09
CA ALA A 402 -10.11 -19.18 -26.45
C ALA A 402 -8.63 -19.63 -26.49
N GLY A 403 -8.34 -20.82 -25.96
CA GLY A 403 -6.99 -21.37 -25.92
C GLY A 403 -6.73 -22.28 -24.73
N ALA A 404 -5.50 -22.80 -24.65
CA ALA A 404 -5.03 -23.60 -23.52
C ALA A 404 -4.42 -22.71 -22.43
N TYR A 405 -4.59 -23.13 -21.18
CA TYR A 405 -4.11 -22.41 -20.00
C TYR A 405 -3.39 -23.36 -19.05
N HIS A 406 -2.31 -22.85 -18.44
CA HIS A 406 -1.67 -23.41 -17.27
C HIS A 406 -2.22 -22.71 -16.02
N ILE A 407 -2.62 -23.51 -15.04
CA ILE A 407 -3.17 -23.03 -13.78
C ILE A 407 -2.27 -23.54 -12.66
N THR A 408 -1.55 -22.63 -12.02
CA THR A 408 -0.77 -22.97 -10.82
C THR A 408 -1.64 -22.78 -9.59
N LEU A 409 -1.82 -23.84 -8.81
CA LEU A 409 -2.49 -23.83 -7.51
C LEU A 409 -1.49 -23.44 -6.43
N TRP A 410 -1.83 -22.48 -5.57
CA TRP A 410 -0.90 -21.88 -4.62
C TRP A 410 -1.42 -21.96 -3.18
N ASP A 411 -0.58 -22.49 -2.28
CA ASP A 411 -0.80 -22.44 -0.84
C ASP A 411 -0.38 -21.06 -0.33
N THR A 412 -1.36 -20.22 -0.04
CA THR A 412 -1.14 -18.84 0.41
C THR A 412 -0.47 -18.77 1.79
N GLN A 413 -0.62 -19.80 2.64
CA GLN A 413 0.00 -19.86 3.97
C GLN A 413 1.42 -20.41 3.90
N ALA A 414 1.65 -21.49 3.16
CA ALA A 414 2.97 -22.11 3.03
C ALA A 414 3.88 -21.39 2.01
N GLY A 415 3.31 -20.56 1.13
CA GLY A 415 4.06 -19.80 0.12
C GLY A 415 4.68 -20.70 -0.94
N ARG A 416 3.97 -21.73 -1.40
CA ARG A 416 4.46 -22.68 -2.41
C ARG A 416 3.36 -23.23 -3.31
N PRO A 417 3.69 -23.70 -4.52
CA PRO A 417 2.74 -24.40 -5.37
C PRO A 417 2.21 -25.68 -4.70
N LEU A 418 0.91 -25.94 -4.83
CA LEU A 418 0.27 -27.21 -4.48
C LEU A 418 0.20 -28.19 -5.65
N GLY A 419 0.32 -27.68 -6.87
CA GLY A 419 0.23 -28.45 -8.11
C GLY A 419 -0.15 -27.55 -9.28
N GLN A 420 -0.30 -28.17 -10.45
CA GLN A 420 -0.71 -27.50 -11.68
C GLN A 420 -1.89 -28.23 -12.32
N LEU A 421 -2.78 -27.48 -12.95
CA LEU A 421 -3.84 -27.98 -13.81
C LEU A 421 -3.63 -27.40 -15.21
N THR A 422 -4.15 -28.10 -16.22
CA THR A 422 -4.29 -27.59 -17.58
C THR A 422 -5.76 -27.61 -17.97
N ALA A 423 -6.22 -26.57 -18.63
CA ALA A 423 -7.59 -26.50 -19.12
C ALA A 423 -7.66 -25.67 -20.41
N ALA A 424 -8.71 -25.91 -21.19
CA ALA A 424 -8.97 -25.19 -22.42
C ALA A 424 -10.23 -24.33 -22.27
N VAL A 425 -10.18 -23.14 -22.87
CA VAL A 425 -11.32 -22.22 -23.00
C VAL A 425 -11.80 -22.27 -24.45
N SER A 426 -13.08 -22.56 -24.66
CA SER A 426 -13.71 -22.55 -25.99
C SER A 426 -14.76 -21.45 -26.15
N ALA A 427 -15.48 -21.09 -25.08
CA ALA A 427 -16.59 -20.14 -25.10
C ALA A 427 -16.36 -18.91 -24.21
N GLY A 428 -15.10 -18.48 -24.03
CA GLY A 428 -14.78 -17.30 -23.22
C GLY A 428 -14.79 -17.53 -21.71
N GLU A 429 -15.10 -18.74 -21.27
CA GLU A 429 -15.17 -19.13 -19.85
C GLU A 429 -14.25 -20.32 -19.58
N LEU A 430 -13.49 -20.23 -18.48
CA LEU A 430 -12.68 -21.31 -17.95
C LEU A 430 -13.42 -22.00 -16.81
N CYS A 431 -13.72 -23.28 -16.97
CA CYS A 431 -14.32 -24.13 -15.94
C CYS A 431 -13.26 -25.04 -15.33
N LEU A 432 -13.08 -25.00 -14.00
CA LEU A 432 -12.10 -25.78 -13.28
C LEU A 432 -12.74 -26.56 -12.13
N ALA A 433 -12.45 -27.85 -12.06
CA ALA A 433 -12.68 -28.66 -10.87
C ALA A 433 -11.44 -28.58 -9.97
N LEU A 434 -11.54 -27.86 -8.86
CA LEU A 434 -10.43 -27.70 -7.92
C LEU A 434 -10.31 -28.91 -6.99
N PRO A 435 -9.08 -29.28 -6.58
CA PRO A 435 -8.90 -30.24 -5.50
C PRO A 435 -9.58 -29.72 -4.22
N PRO A 436 -9.96 -30.61 -3.29
CA PRO A 436 -10.66 -30.18 -2.08
C PRO A 436 -9.90 -29.13 -1.27
N VAL A 437 -10.54 -27.98 -1.01
CA VAL A 437 -9.93 -26.83 -0.32
C VAL A 437 -10.39 -26.80 1.14
N VAL A 438 -9.44 -26.59 2.06
CA VAL A 438 -9.71 -26.52 3.50
C VAL A 438 -9.97 -25.10 3.99
N ALA A 439 -9.05 -24.17 3.71
CA ALA A 439 -9.08 -22.81 4.24
C ALA A 439 -9.14 -21.79 3.10
N ASP A 440 -8.08 -21.69 2.30
CA ASP A 440 -8.03 -20.81 1.14
C ASP A 440 -7.02 -21.33 0.12
N ILE A 441 -7.14 -20.85 -1.12
CA ILE A 441 -6.23 -21.21 -2.22
C ILE A 441 -6.16 -20.06 -3.22
N ALA A 442 -4.96 -19.77 -3.72
CA ALA A 442 -4.77 -18.83 -4.83
C ALA A 442 -4.44 -19.58 -6.13
N LEU A 443 -4.82 -19.00 -7.25
CA LEU A 443 -4.61 -19.53 -8.59
C LEU A 443 -3.96 -18.47 -9.46
N ALA A 444 -2.83 -18.83 -10.08
CA ALA A 444 -2.27 -18.09 -11.21
C ALA A 444 -2.69 -18.81 -12.49
N ILE A 445 -3.53 -18.16 -13.29
CA ILE A 445 -4.03 -18.69 -14.56
C ILE A 445 -3.31 -17.93 -15.67
N VAL A 446 -2.56 -18.63 -16.51
CA VAL A 446 -1.78 -18.03 -17.60
C VAL A 446 -1.96 -18.85 -18.87
N ARG A 447 -2.16 -18.19 -20.01
CA ARG A 447 -2.24 -18.85 -21.30
C ARG A 447 -0.94 -19.63 -21.59
N ALA A 448 -1.09 -20.87 -22.08
CA ALA A 448 0.02 -21.76 -22.42
C ALA A 448 0.83 -21.27 -23.62
#